data_AF-A0A241XS78-F1
#
_entry.id   AF-A0A241XS78-F1
#
_cell.length_a   1.000
_cell.length_b   1.000
_cell.length_c   1.000
_cell.angle_alpha   90.00
_cell.angle_beta   90.00
_cell.angle_gamma   90.00
#
_symmetry.space_group_name_H-M   'P 1'
#
loop_
_entity.id
_entity.type
_entity.pdbx_description
1 polymer ?
#
loop_
_entity_poly.entity_id
_entity_poly.type
_entity_poly.pdbx_seq_one_letter_code
_entity_poly.pdbx_strand_id
1 'polypeptide(L)' 'MAQVEAVYLIDLKELLFPGAGDRVISVPDRIAQTVSPDVLDLRYLKRWAVRNNYLPATAEVGVVC' A
#
# COMPACT_ATOMS: atom_id res chain seq x y z
N MET A 1 16.74 -10.14 2.19
CA MET A 1 15.39 -10.13 2.79
C MET A 1 14.75 -8.85 2.30
N ALA A 2 13.68 -8.95 1.52
CA ALA A 2 13.01 -7.75 1.04
C ALA A 2 12.34 -7.08 2.24
N GLN A 3 12.66 -5.81 2.46
CA GLN A 3 12.11 -5.03 3.55
C GLN A 3 10.72 -4.58 3.10
N VAL A 4 9.70 -4.82 3.92
CA VAL A 4 8.37 -4.26 3.67
C VAL A 4 8.48 -2.75 3.79
N GLU A 5 8.36 -2.06 2.67
CA GLU A 5 8.57 -0.61 2.55
C GLU A 5 7.26 0.16 2.75
N ALA A 6 6.11 -0.51 2.63
CA ALA A 6 4.81 0.05 2.93
C ALA A 6 3.82 -1.03 3.43
N VAL A 7 2.83 -0.61 4.20
CA VAL A 7 1.76 -1.46 4.73
C VAL A 7 0.41 -0.83 4.39
N TYR A 8 -0.45 -1.56 3.69
CA TYR A 8 -1.82 -1.13 3.44
C TYR A 8 -2.75 -1.55 4.59
N LEU A 9 -3.40 -0.57 5.20
CA LEU A 9 -4.39 -0.73 6.25
C LEU A 9 -5.77 -0.75 5.59
N ILE A 10 -6.38 -1.94 5.46
CA ILE A 10 -7.62 -2.14 4.69
C ILE A 10 -8.77 -1.33 5.28
N ASP A 11 -8.99 -1.45 6.59
CA ASP A 11 -10.10 -0.80 7.29
C ASP A 11 -10.04 0.73 7.23
N LEU A 12 -8.83 1.29 7.23
CA LEU A 12 -8.58 2.73 7.16
C LEU A 12 -8.46 3.24 5.72
N LYS A 13 -8.26 2.32 4.75
CA LYS A 13 -7.89 2.63 3.37
C LYS A 13 -6.65 3.52 3.30
N GLU A 14 -5.63 3.19 4.08
CA GLU A 14 -4.42 3.99 4.22
C GLU A 14 -3.17 3.18 3.90
N LEU A 15 -2.18 3.84 3.29
CA LEU A 15 -0.88 3.27 3.02
C LEU A 15 0.14 3.89 3.98
N LEU A 16 0.61 3.08 4.93
CA LEU A 16 1.62 3.43 5.92
C LEU A 16 3.01 3.13 5.37
N PHE A 17 3.95 4.03 5.58
CA PHE A 17 5.36 3.89 5.21
C PHE A 17 6.20 3.83 6.50
N PRO A 18 6.44 2.63 7.06
CA PRO A 18 7.15 2.49 8.32
C PRO A 18 8.60 2.95 8.18
N GLY A 19 9.05 3.88 9.03
CA GLY A 19 10.40 4.45 8.95
C GLY A 19 10.57 5.75 9.72
N ALA A 20 11.65 6.50 9.44
CA ALA A 20 11.95 7.77 10.10
C ALA A 20 10.91 8.86 9.72
N GLY A 21 9.78 8.88 10.44
CA GLY A 21 8.73 9.87 10.31
C GLY A 21 7.36 9.35 9.90
N ASP A 22 7.10 8.03 10.01
CA ASP A 22 5.80 7.36 9.80
C ASP A 22 4.82 8.14 8.92
N ARG A 23 5.08 8.09 7.60
CA ARG A 23 4.22 8.76 6.63
C ARG A 23 3.00 7.90 6.37
N VAL A 24 1.82 8.51 6.34
CA VAL A 24 0.56 7.86 5.98
C VAL A 24 -0.04 8.58 4.77
N ILE A 25 -0.57 7.81 3.82
CA ILE A 25 -1.25 8.33 2.64
C ILE A 25 -2.61 7.65 2.51
N SER A 26 -3.69 8.45 2.45
CA SER A 26 -5.02 7.93 2.16
C SER A 26 -5.09 7.40 0.72
N VAL A 27 -5.56 6.17 0.58
CA VAL A 27 -5.73 5.50 -0.70
C VAL A 27 -7.09 5.90 -1.30
N PRO A 28 -7.15 6.40 -2.54
CA PRO A 28 -8.41 6.74 -3.18
C PRO A 28 -9.36 5.54 -3.23
N ASP A 29 -10.66 5.77 -3.03
CA ASP A 29 -11.67 4.69 -3.00
C ASP A 29 -11.61 3.78 -4.23
N ARG A 30 -11.42 4.35 -5.42
CA ARG A 30 -11.28 3.59 -6.68
C ARG A 30 -10.11 2.59 -6.68
N ILE A 31 -9.09 2.84 -5.86
CA ILE A 31 -7.95 1.92 -5.68
C ILE A 31 -8.23 0.99 -4.51
N ALA A 32 -8.75 1.49 -3.39
CA ALA A 32 -9.09 0.68 -2.23
C ALA A 32 -10.07 -0.46 -2.59
N GLN A 33 -11.08 -0.17 -3.41
CA GLN A 33 -12.06 -1.16 -3.90
C GLN A 33 -11.44 -2.28 -4.76
N THR A 34 -10.23 -2.09 -5.29
CA THR A 34 -9.52 -3.13 -6.05
C THR A 34 -8.79 -4.12 -5.16
N VAL A 35 -8.63 -3.79 -3.87
CA VAL A 35 -8.03 -4.68 -2.87
C VAL A 35 -9.15 -5.52 -2.26
N SER A 36 -9.27 -6.76 -2.70
CA SER A 36 -10.17 -7.73 -2.08
C SER A 36 -9.51 -8.33 -0.84
N PRO A 37 -10.16 -8.30 0.35
CA PRO A 37 -9.63 -8.93 1.56
C PRO A 37 -9.42 -10.44 1.40
N ASP A 38 -10.23 -11.09 0.56
CA ASP A 38 -10.21 -12.56 0.37
C ASP A 38 -9.05 -13.02 -0.52
N VAL A 39 -8.62 -12.15 -1.44
CA VAL A 39 -7.61 -12.48 -2.47
C VAL A 39 -6.28 -11.74 -2.23
N LEU A 40 -6.27 -10.71 -1.37
CA LEU A 40 -5.13 -9.85 -1.07
C LEU A 40 -4.41 -9.34 -2.32
N ASP A 41 -5.18 -9.01 -3.37
CA ASP A 41 -4.61 -8.51 -4.63
C ASP A 41 -4.21 -7.03 -4.50
N LEU A 42 -2.92 -6.80 -4.33
CA LEU A 42 -2.34 -5.46 -4.17
C LEU A 42 -1.76 -4.88 -5.46
N ARG A 43 -1.93 -5.55 -6.61
CA ARG A 43 -1.26 -5.13 -7.85
C ARG A 43 -1.65 -3.71 -8.28
N TYR A 44 -2.93 -3.38 -8.18
CA TYR A 44 -3.44 -2.05 -8.54
C TYR A 44 -2.99 -0.99 -7.54
N LEU A 45 -3.02 -1.30 -6.24
CA LEU A 45 -2.51 -0.43 -5.19
C LEU A 45 -1.02 -0.15 -5.35
N LYS A 46 -0.20 -1.18 -5.57
CA LYS A 46 1.23 -1.04 -5.83
C LYS A 46 1.49 -0.19 -7.08
N ARG A 47 0.80 -0.46 -8.19
CA ARG A 47 0.95 0.34 -9.43
C ARG A 47 0.57 1.80 -9.22
N TRP A 48 -0.49 2.06 -8.47
CA TRP A 48 -0.90 3.42 -8.13
C TRP A 48 0.18 4.12 -7.30
N ALA A 49 0.70 3.48 -6.25
CA ALA A 49 1.69 4.08 -5.37
C ALA A 49 3.05 4.31 -6.08
N VAL A 50 3.48 3.39 -6.96
CA VAL A 50 4.66 3.58 -7.83
C VAL A 50 4.46 4.77 -8.78
N ARG A 51 3.29 4.86 -9.43
CA ARG A 51 2.99 5.97 -10.37
C ARG A 51 2.99 7.34 -9.71
N ASN A 52 2.69 7.41 -8.41
CA ASN A 52 2.70 8.66 -7.64
C ASN A 52 4.03 8.90 -6.92
N ASN A 53 5.07 8.10 -7.19
CA ASN A 53 6.38 8.18 -6.55
C ASN A 53 6.34 8.04 -5.02
N TYR A 54 5.37 7.28 -4.48
CA TYR A 54 5.30 7.00 -3.06
C TYR A 54 6.22 5.83 -2.66
N LEU A 55 6.43 4.87 -3.56
CA LEU A 55 7.28 3.71 -3.34
C LEU A 55 7.97 3.28 -4.64
N PRO A 56 9.19 2.71 -4.57
CA PRO A 56 9.89 2.20 -5.75
C PRO A 56 9.19 0.96 -6.32
N ALA A 57 9.45 0.64 -7.59
CA ALA A 57 8.83 -0.51 -8.26
C ALA A 57 9.19 -1.86 -7.60
N THR A 58 10.36 -1.91 -6.97
CA THR A 58 10.89 -3.07 -6.24
C THR A 58 10.31 -3.22 -4.83
N ALA A 59 9.59 -2.20 -4.33
CA ALA A 59 9.03 -2.20 -2.98
C ALA A 59 8.12 -3.39 -2.73
N GLU A 60 8.23 -3.98 -1.55
CA GLU A 60 7.21 -4.90 -1.03
C GLU A 60 6.18 -4.13 -0.20
N VAL A 61 4.90 -4.49 -0.42
CA VAL A 61 3.76 -3.89 0.28
C VAL A 61 3.07 -4.99 1.07
N GLY A 62 3.03 -4.83 2.39
CA GLY A 62 2.26 -5.69 3.28
C GLY A 62 0.79 -5.24 3.36
N VAL A 63 -0.06 -6.09 3.93
CA VAL A 63 -1.44 -5.77 4.29
C VAL A 63 -1.68 -6.07 5.75
N VAL A 64 -2.46 -5.21 6.40
CA VAL A 64 -3.11 -5.48 7.67
C VAL A 64 -4.61 -5.30 7.48
N CYS A 65 -5.35 -6.35 7.85
CA CYS A 65 -6.80 -6.36 7.96
C CYS A 65 -7.17 -5.89 9.36
#